data_AF-A0A7Y4SXJ7-F1
#
_entry.id   AF-A0A7Y4SXJ7-F1
#
_cell.length_a   1.000
_cell.length_b   1.000
_cell.length_c   1.000
_cell.angle_alpha   90.00
_cell.angle_beta   90.00
_cell.angle_gamma   90.00
#
_symmetry.space_group_name_H-M   'P 1'
#
loop_
_entity.id
_entity.type
_entity.pdbx_description
1 polymer ?
#
loop_
_entity_poly.entity_id
_entity_poly.type
_entity_poly.pdbx_seq_one_letter_code
_entity_poly.pdbx_strand_id
1 'polypeptide(L)'
;MSTKDVLLGTAGRKLVTIDGEQDVVRLQPPASPARIAEIERELGFALPPELSELLRVSAGLDMEMQESLDLASIGPCPWEGPLGPVMRLIGDGAGNFWVLELHPGMETLGPVWFVCHDAPVLVYQSADLATFVLDYLRFFAAPHDGPVSEVVEESIQRVWTQTLDIPRARLLDSEDTVLCDFARRLDDGWFIRDLRRAKAGDGIPIGRFGPKTPLARAGLEFVFAYGSRTRTQRFKTWLTGR
;
A
#
# COMPACT_ATOMS: atom_id res chain seq x y z
N MET A 1 -3.29 20.44 -5.22
CA MET A 1 -2.23 20.86 -4.26
C MET A 1 -1.11 19.87 -4.41
N SER A 2 0.16 20.29 -4.52
CA SER A 2 1.25 19.33 -4.67
C SER A 2 1.56 18.62 -3.35
N THR A 3 2.07 17.39 -3.40
CA THR A 3 2.54 16.66 -2.22
C THR A 3 3.59 17.45 -1.44
N LYS A 4 4.46 18.17 -2.16
CA LYS A 4 5.48 19.04 -1.58
C LYS A 4 4.87 20.18 -0.77
N ASP A 5 3.87 20.87 -1.30
CA ASP A 5 3.20 21.97 -0.60
C ASP A 5 2.50 21.47 0.67
N VAL A 6 1.89 20.27 0.61
CA VAL A 6 1.28 19.64 1.78
C VAL A 6 2.33 19.38 2.86
N LEU A 7 3.42 18.68 2.55
CA LEU A 7 4.46 18.37 3.53
C LEU A 7 5.08 19.63 4.13
N LEU A 8 5.43 20.62 3.30
CA LEU A 8 5.97 21.88 3.80
C LEU A 8 4.95 22.64 4.67
N GLY A 9 3.68 22.61 4.29
CA GLY A 9 2.59 23.27 5.01
C GLY A 9 2.21 22.61 6.34
N THR A 10 2.61 21.36 6.59
CA THR A 10 2.33 20.67 7.86
C THR A 10 3.39 20.94 8.92
N ALA A 11 4.57 21.44 8.53
CA ALA A 11 5.65 21.75 9.46
C ALA A 11 5.21 22.74 10.56
N GLY A 12 5.48 22.42 11.82
CA GLY A 12 5.09 23.23 12.98
C GLY A 12 3.62 23.10 13.37
N ARG A 13 2.81 22.29 12.66
CA ARG A 13 1.44 21.98 13.07
C ARG A 13 1.47 21.26 14.42
N LYS A 14 0.65 21.73 15.34
CA LYS A 14 0.40 21.08 16.62
C LYS A 14 -0.69 20.03 16.47
N LEU A 15 -0.43 18.84 16.95
CA LEU A 15 -1.39 17.75 17.07
C LEU A 15 -1.71 17.57 18.57
N VAL A 16 -2.92 17.11 18.84
CA VAL A 16 -3.33 16.71 20.19
C VAL A 16 -3.73 15.25 20.09
N THR A 17 -2.96 14.38 20.73
CA THR A 17 -3.18 12.94 20.71
C THR A 17 -4.47 12.56 21.43
N ILE A 18 -4.88 11.29 21.30
CA ILE A 18 -6.06 10.76 21.98
C ILE A 18 -5.97 10.88 23.51
N ASP A 19 -4.74 10.87 24.05
CA ASP A 19 -4.45 11.05 25.47
C ASP A 19 -4.35 12.53 25.89
N GLY A 20 -4.57 13.47 24.96
CA GLY A 20 -4.52 14.91 25.19
C GLY A 20 -3.11 15.51 25.19
N GLU A 21 -2.10 14.74 24.80
CA GLU A 21 -0.71 15.18 24.73
C GLU A 21 -0.47 16.00 23.46
N GLN A 22 0.44 16.99 23.53
CA GLN A 22 0.77 17.80 22.37
C GLN A 22 1.98 17.22 21.63
N ASP A 23 1.83 17.10 20.31
CA ASP A 23 2.93 16.77 19.41
C ASP A 23 3.09 17.89 18.36
N VAL A 24 4.29 18.03 17.80
CA VAL A 24 4.60 19.01 16.78
C VAL A 24 5.21 18.31 15.58
N VAL A 25 4.54 18.43 14.44
CA VAL A 25 5.02 17.89 13.17
C VAL A 25 6.29 18.64 12.75
N ARG A 26 7.37 17.90 12.48
CA ARG A 26 8.63 18.45 11.98
C ARG A 26 8.99 17.81 10.65
N LEU A 27 9.59 18.58 9.77
CA LEU A 27 10.19 18.02 8.56
C LEU A 27 11.45 17.27 8.94
N GLN A 28 11.60 16.05 8.42
CA GLN A 28 12.89 15.38 8.43
C GLN A 28 13.89 16.13 7.55
N PRO A 29 15.20 16.04 7.84
CA PRO A 29 16.23 16.56 6.95
C PRO A 29 16.06 16.03 5.52
N PRO A 30 16.43 16.82 4.49
CA PRO A 30 16.50 16.32 3.13
C PRO A 30 17.41 15.10 3.00
N ALA A 31 17.05 14.17 2.11
CA ALA A 31 17.96 13.13 1.68
C ALA A 31 19.14 13.73 0.90
N SER A 32 20.35 13.24 1.19
CA SER A 32 21.54 13.67 0.45
C SER A 32 21.47 13.15 -1.00
N PRO A 33 22.13 13.83 -1.96
CA PRO A 33 22.25 13.32 -3.32
C PRO A 33 22.84 11.90 -3.40
N ALA A 34 23.77 11.57 -2.48
CA ALA A 34 24.35 10.24 -2.38
C ALA A 34 23.32 9.19 -1.95
N ARG A 35 22.44 9.53 -0.99
CA ARG A 35 21.36 8.64 -0.55
C ARG A 35 20.34 8.40 -1.67
N ILE A 36 19.95 9.45 -2.40
CA ILE A 36 19.04 9.31 -3.56
C ILE A 36 19.67 8.38 -4.61
N ALA A 37 20.94 8.59 -4.96
CA ALA A 37 21.64 7.76 -5.94
C ALA A 37 21.80 6.29 -5.48
N GLU A 38 21.95 6.05 -4.17
CA GLU A 38 21.95 4.71 -3.60
C GLU A 38 20.59 4.02 -3.75
N ILE A 39 19.50 4.70 -3.43
CA ILE A 39 18.14 4.18 -3.59
C ILE A 39 17.89 3.80 -5.06
N GLU A 40 18.23 4.69 -6.00
CA GLU A 40 18.06 4.42 -7.44
C GLU A 40 18.89 3.21 -7.91
N ARG A 41 20.11 3.08 -7.39
CA ARG A 41 20.97 1.92 -7.67
C ARG A 41 20.38 0.61 -7.12
N GLU A 42 19.82 0.63 -5.92
CA GLU A 42 19.17 -0.53 -5.30
C GLU A 42 17.89 -0.94 -6.04
N LEU A 43 17.10 0.05 -6.49
CA LEU A 43 15.90 -0.18 -7.30
C LEU A 43 16.22 -0.66 -8.72
N GLY A 44 17.38 -0.26 -9.26
CA GLY A 44 17.74 -0.51 -10.65
C GLY A 44 17.04 0.44 -11.65
N PHE A 45 16.41 1.51 -11.18
CA PHE A 45 15.78 2.54 -11.99
C PHE A 45 15.77 3.90 -11.26
N ALA A 46 15.64 4.98 -12.03
CA ALA A 46 15.59 6.34 -11.49
C ALA A 46 14.28 6.59 -10.73
N LEU A 47 14.32 7.36 -9.64
CA LEU A 47 13.13 7.69 -8.88
C LEU A 47 12.17 8.56 -9.71
N PRO A 48 10.85 8.47 -9.47
CA PRO A 48 9.89 9.40 -10.06
C PRO A 48 10.31 10.85 -9.77
N PRO A 49 10.18 11.79 -10.74
CA PRO A 49 10.61 13.17 -10.55
C PRO A 49 9.99 13.83 -9.31
N GLU A 50 8.70 13.58 -9.05
CA GLU A 50 8.01 14.03 -7.84
C GLU A 50 8.72 13.57 -6.56
N LEU A 51 8.99 12.26 -6.42
CA LEU A 51 9.66 11.72 -5.24
C LEU A 51 11.10 12.22 -5.10
N SER A 52 11.82 12.33 -6.22
CA SER A 52 13.17 12.90 -6.26
C SER A 52 13.19 14.36 -5.79
N GLU A 53 12.17 15.15 -6.15
CA GLU A 53 11.99 16.51 -5.65
C GLU A 53 11.67 16.53 -4.15
N LEU A 54 10.72 15.69 -3.72
CA LEU A 54 10.32 15.58 -2.31
C LEU A 54 11.53 15.29 -1.42
N LEU A 55 12.30 14.25 -1.74
CA LEU A 55 13.47 13.83 -0.97
C LEU A 55 14.55 14.92 -0.86
N ARG A 56 14.68 15.81 -1.85
CA ARG A 56 15.62 16.96 -1.78
C ARG A 56 15.13 18.08 -0.87
N VAL A 57 13.85 18.08 -0.50
CA VAL A 57 13.24 19.07 0.38
C VAL A 57 13.07 18.51 1.79
N SER A 58 12.65 17.25 1.91
CA SER A 58 12.51 16.55 3.18
C SER A 58 12.45 15.03 2.95
N ALA A 59 13.08 14.25 3.83
CA ALA A 59 12.93 12.80 3.81
C ALA A 59 11.58 12.31 4.37
N GLY A 60 10.75 13.19 4.95
CA GLY A 60 9.52 12.76 5.62
C GLY A 60 9.08 13.69 6.75
N LEU A 61 8.28 13.15 7.67
CA LEU A 61 7.75 13.88 8.83
C LEU A 61 8.12 13.16 10.13
N ASP A 62 8.72 13.90 11.06
CA ASP A 62 8.91 13.45 12.44
C ASP A 62 7.76 13.97 13.32
N MET A 63 7.26 13.08 14.15
CA MET A 63 6.29 13.32 15.21
C MET A 63 6.87 12.67 16.47
N GLU A 64 7.02 13.40 17.57
CA GLU A 64 7.76 12.90 18.74
C GLU A 64 7.03 11.75 19.44
N MET A 65 5.70 11.77 19.37
CA MET A 65 4.84 10.83 20.08
C MET A 65 4.22 9.78 19.15
N GLN A 66 4.48 9.87 17.84
CA GLN A 66 3.89 9.00 16.81
C GLN A 66 4.96 8.44 15.88
N GLU A 67 4.60 7.40 15.13
CA GLU A 67 5.48 6.83 14.10
C GLU A 67 5.77 7.86 13.01
N SER A 68 7.04 7.99 12.65
CA SER A 68 7.47 8.97 11.66
C SER A 68 7.11 8.52 10.25
N LEU A 69 6.77 9.49 9.39
CA LEU A 69 6.60 9.25 7.96
C LEU A 69 7.96 9.29 7.29
N ASP A 70 8.35 8.24 6.59
CA ASP A 70 9.65 8.12 5.92
C ASP A 70 9.48 7.85 4.41
N LEU A 71 9.85 8.84 3.60
CA LEU A 71 9.83 8.77 2.13
C LEU A 71 11.07 8.06 1.56
N ALA A 72 12.12 7.86 2.36
CA ALA A 72 13.36 7.22 1.98
C ALA A 72 13.41 5.73 2.38
N SER A 73 12.41 5.22 3.11
CA SER A 73 12.22 3.81 3.46
C SER A 73 11.71 3.01 2.25
N ILE A 74 12.58 2.85 1.26
CA ILE A 74 12.28 2.17 0.00
C ILE A 74 12.98 0.82 -0.02
N GLY A 75 12.27 -0.21 -0.48
CA GLY A 75 12.83 -1.55 -0.58
C GLY A 75 11.86 -2.55 -1.20
N PRO A 76 12.18 -3.86 -1.14
CA PRO A 76 11.24 -4.89 -1.55
C PRO A 76 9.98 -4.84 -0.68
N CYS A 77 8.84 -5.17 -1.29
CA CYS A 77 7.60 -5.43 -0.59
C CYS A 77 7.84 -6.48 0.53
N PRO A 78 7.53 -6.18 1.81
CA PRO A 78 7.86 -7.08 2.91
C PRO A 78 7.07 -8.40 2.94
N TRP A 79 6.03 -8.53 2.11
CA TRP A 79 5.32 -9.79 1.87
C TRP A 79 5.52 -10.26 0.44
N GLU A 80 5.40 -11.57 0.20
CA GLU A 80 5.33 -12.16 -1.15
C GLU A 80 4.03 -11.73 -1.83
N GLY A 81 4.01 -10.46 -2.28
CA GLY A 81 2.82 -9.73 -2.69
C GLY A 81 2.77 -9.41 -4.17
N PRO A 82 1.63 -8.90 -4.65
CA PRO A 82 1.45 -8.48 -6.04
C PRO A 82 2.09 -7.11 -6.36
N LEU A 83 2.71 -6.46 -5.37
CA LEU A 83 3.39 -5.18 -5.54
C LEU A 83 4.88 -5.40 -5.77
N GLY A 84 5.48 -4.54 -6.59
CA GLY A 84 6.93 -4.44 -6.76
C GLY A 84 7.64 -3.84 -5.55
N PRO A 85 8.79 -3.18 -5.75
CA PRO A 85 9.42 -2.37 -4.72
C PRO A 85 8.43 -1.33 -4.17
N VAL A 86 8.48 -1.06 -2.87
CA VAL A 86 7.58 -0.12 -2.20
C VAL A 86 8.35 0.88 -1.37
N MET A 87 7.83 2.09 -1.30
CA MET A 87 8.11 3.06 -0.25
C MET A 87 7.19 2.74 0.94
N ARG A 88 7.77 2.38 2.09
CA ARG A 88 7.05 2.12 3.34
C ARG A 88 6.94 3.44 4.10
N LEU A 89 5.82 4.11 3.90
CA LEU A 89 5.60 5.45 4.43
C LEU A 89 5.62 5.44 5.95
N ILE A 90 4.82 4.56 6.56
CA ILE A 90 4.57 4.52 8.00
C ILE A 90 4.28 3.08 8.41
N GLY A 91 4.76 2.66 9.57
CA GLY A 91 4.31 1.44 10.26
C GLY A 91 3.38 1.77 11.42
N ASP A 92 2.56 0.82 11.85
CA ASP A 92 1.69 0.98 13.04
C ASP A 92 2.27 0.34 14.32
N GLY A 93 3.53 -0.10 14.28
CA GLY A 93 4.19 -0.82 15.38
C GLY A 93 3.73 -2.26 15.59
N ALA A 94 2.67 -2.70 14.91
CA ALA A 94 2.14 -4.06 14.97
C ALA A 94 2.52 -4.91 13.75
N GLY A 95 3.34 -4.38 12.83
CA GLY A 95 3.73 -5.07 11.60
C GLY A 95 2.79 -4.80 10.42
N ASN A 96 1.93 -3.78 10.53
CA ASN A 96 1.16 -3.25 9.41
C ASN A 96 1.82 -1.98 8.87
N PHE A 97 1.62 -1.70 7.58
CA PHE A 97 2.31 -0.60 6.90
C PHE A 97 1.39 0.12 5.92
N TRP A 98 1.56 1.44 5.84
CA TRP A 98 1.16 2.20 4.66
C TRP A 98 2.30 2.20 3.65
N VAL A 99 2.00 1.81 2.42
CA VAL A 99 2.98 1.66 1.35
C VAL A 99 2.54 2.36 0.08
N LEU A 100 3.51 2.69 -0.76
CA LEU A 100 3.33 3.17 -2.11
C LEU A 100 4.26 2.39 -3.03
N GLU A 101 3.72 1.74 -4.06
CA GLU A 101 4.51 0.95 -5.01
C GLU A 101 5.30 1.84 -5.98
N LEU A 102 6.56 1.51 -6.21
CA LEU A 102 7.42 2.16 -7.20
C LEU A 102 7.69 1.21 -8.37
N HIS A 103 7.68 1.75 -9.58
CA HIS A 103 8.06 1.02 -10.78
C HIS A 103 8.81 1.91 -11.78
N PRO A 104 9.59 1.31 -12.71
CA PRO A 104 10.27 2.06 -13.75
C PRO A 104 9.29 2.91 -14.59
N GLY A 105 9.74 4.10 -14.99
CA GLY A 105 8.99 4.98 -15.89
C GLY A 105 7.79 5.70 -15.26
N MET A 106 7.63 5.64 -13.94
CA MET A 106 6.58 6.37 -13.22
C MET A 106 6.85 7.88 -13.25
N GLU A 107 5.89 8.66 -13.75
CA GLU A 107 5.97 10.13 -13.79
C GLU A 107 5.44 10.78 -12.51
N THR A 108 4.37 10.21 -11.94
CA THR A 108 3.69 10.69 -10.72
C THR A 108 3.53 9.54 -9.74
N LEU A 109 3.56 9.84 -8.45
CA LEU A 109 3.33 8.84 -7.42
C LEU A 109 1.90 8.25 -7.53
N GLY A 110 1.81 6.94 -7.28
CA GLY A 110 0.55 6.19 -7.28
C GLY A 110 -0.20 6.28 -5.95
N PRO A 111 -1.22 5.43 -5.78
CA PRO A 111 -2.02 5.39 -4.56
C PRO A 111 -1.24 4.85 -3.36
N VAL A 112 -1.72 5.21 -2.17
CA VAL A 112 -1.26 4.64 -0.91
C VAL A 112 -2.13 3.44 -0.56
N TRP A 113 -1.49 2.35 -0.18
CA TRP A 113 -2.11 1.12 0.28
C TRP A 113 -1.79 0.88 1.75
N PHE A 114 -2.77 0.40 2.50
CA PHE A 114 -2.56 -0.18 3.82
C PHE A 114 -2.43 -1.69 3.71
N VAL A 115 -1.45 -2.24 4.41
CA VAL A 115 -1.12 -3.67 4.38
C VAL A 115 -1.21 -4.15 5.81
N CYS A 116 -2.17 -5.03 6.06
CA CYS A 116 -2.32 -5.68 7.34
C CYS A 116 -1.75 -7.09 7.28
N HIS A 117 -1.01 -7.49 8.32
CA HIS A 117 -0.46 -8.83 8.42
C HIS A 117 -1.43 -9.83 9.07
N ASP A 118 -2.32 -9.36 9.95
CA ASP A 118 -3.32 -10.18 10.65
C ASP A 118 -4.60 -9.37 10.98
N ALA A 119 -5.71 -9.50 10.25
CA ALA A 119 -5.95 -10.40 9.12
C ALA A 119 -5.18 -9.98 7.84
N PRO A 120 -4.58 -10.92 7.08
CA PRO A 120 -3.73 -10.59 5.95
C PRO A 120 -4.52 -10.01 4.77
N VAL A 121 -4.54 -8.68 4.66
CA VAL A 121 -5.26 -7.91 3.64
C VAL A 121 -4.40 -6.81 3.02
N LEU A 122 -4.69 -6.46 1.77
CA LEU A 122 -4.20 -5.26 1.10
C LEU A 122 -5.40 -4.34 0.85
N VAL A 123 -5.36 -3.13 1.40
CA VAL A 123 -6.48 -2.18 1.40
C VAL A 123 -6.04 -0.88 0.76
N TYR A 124 -6.84 -0.34 -0.15
CA TYR A 124 -6.63 0.97 -0.73
C TYR A 124 -6.89 2.04 0.35
N GLN A 125 -5.92 2.92 0.59
CA GLN A 125 -6.04 3.98 1.58
C GLN A 125 -6.37 5.32 0.94
N SER A 126 -5.62 5.71 -0.09
CA SER A 126 -5.75 7.02 -0.70
C SER A 126 -5.25 7.03 -2.15
N ALA A 127 -5.77 7.97 -2.94
CA ALA A 127 -5.42 8.11 -4.36
C ALA A 127 -4.01 8.65 -4.58
N ASP A 128 -3.51 9.44 -3.63
CA ASP A 128 -2.22 10.11 -3.72
C ASP A 128 -1.62 10.36 -2.33
N LEU A 129 -0.32 10.60 -2.30
CA LEU A 129 0.45 10.81 -1.08
C LEU A 129 0.03 12.08 -0.34
N ALA A 130 -0.33 13.15 -1.05
CA ALA A 130 -0.74 14.42 -0.46
C ALA A 130 -2.01 14.26 0.41
N THR A 131 -3.02 13.60 -0.15
CA THR A 131 -4.28 13.30 0.53
C THR A 131 -4.04 12.37 1.71
N PHE A 132 -3.21 11.32 1.54
CA PHE A 132 -2.84 10.44 2.64
C PHE A 132 -2.19 11.19 3.82
N VAL A 133 -1.22 12.08 3.57
CA VAL A 133 -0.55 12.85 4.63
C VAL A 133 -1.57 13.68 5.42
N LEU A 134 -2.50 14.34 4.74
CA LEU A 134 -3.53 15.14 5.39
C LEU A 134 -4.48 14.29 6.24
N ASP A 135 -4.92 13.15 5.71
CA ASP A 135 -5.80 12.21 6.42
C ASP A 135 -5.10 11.58 7.62
N TYR A 136 -3.82 11.24 7.49
CA TYR A 136 -3.01 10.68 8.57
C TYR A 136 -2.84 11.69 9.71
N LEU A 137 -2.50 12.94 9.41
CA LEU A 137 -2.41 13.99 10.43
C LEU A 137 -3.76 14.34 11.06
N ARG A 138 -4.86 14.20 10.30
CA ARG A 138 -6.21 14.33 10.84
C ARG A 138 -6.54 13.22 11.83
N PHE A 139 -6.12 11.99 11.57
CA PHE A 139 -6.34 10.87 12.48
C PHE A 139 -5.73 11.10 13.88
N PHE A 140 -4.62 11.83 13.97
CA PHE A 140 -4.01 12.22 15.25
C PHE A 140 -4.50 13.57 15.81
N ALA A 141 -5.47 14.21 15.17
CA ALA A 141 -6.10 15.41 15.70
C ALA A 141 -7.55 15.10 16.06
N ALA A 142 -8.01 15.58 17.23
CA ALA A 142 -9.42 15.46 17.61
C ALA A 142 -10.34 15.89 16.44
N PRO A 143 -11.33 15.07 16.05
CA PRO A 143 -11.92 13.97 16.81
C PRO A 143 -11.32 12.56 16.56
N HIS A 144 -10.15 12.44 15.95
CA HIS A 144 -9.49 11.17 15.64
C HIS A 144 -10.25 10.29 14.64
N ASP A 145 -10.91 10.93 13.68
CA ASP A 145 -11.74 10.27 12.66
C ASP A 145 -11.14 10.40 11.25
N GLY A 146 -11.82 9.77 10.29
CA GLY A 146 -11.56 9.94 8.86
C GLY A 146 -11.08 8.65 8.18
N PRO A 147 -10.60 8.76 6.92
CA PRO A 147 -10.32 7.60 6.09
C PRO A 147 -9.26 6.65 6.64
N VAL A 148 -8.31 7.15 7.43
CA VAL A 148 -7.29 6.30 8.09
C VAL A 148 -7.92 5.46 9.21
N SER A 149 -8.75 6.07 10.06
CA SER A 149 -9.52 5.35 11.09
C SER A 149 -10.44 4.30 10.45
N GLU A 150 -11.18 4.65 9.40
CA GLU A 150 -12.07 3.69 8.69
C GLU A 150 -11.29 2.48 8.13
N VAL A 151 -10.09 2.71 7.61
CA VAL A 151 -9.25 1.62 7.09
C VAL A 151 -8.79 0.71 8.23
N VAL A 152 -8.23 1.28 9.29
CA VAL A 152 -7.62 0.52 10.40
C VAL A 152 -8.69 -0.18 11.26
N GLU A 153 -9.84 0.44 11.49
CA GLU A 153 -10.84 -0.05 12.44
C GLU A 153 -11.90 -0.94 11.78
N GLU A 154 -12.33 -0.63 10.55
CA GLU A 154 -13.48 -1.29 9.93
C GLU A 154 -13.12 -2.09 8.68
N SER A 155 -12.24 -1.55 7.84
CA SER A 155 -12.04 -2.06 6.49
C SER A 155 -11.28 -3.38 6.48
N ILE A 156 -10.33 -3.59 7.40
CA ILE A 156 -9.55 -4.83 7.50
C ILE A 156 -10.47 -6.04 7.60
N GLN A 157 -11.38 -6.02 8.59
CA GLN A 157 -12.27 -7.15 8.83
C GLN A 157 -13.29 -7.33 7.70
N ARG A 158 -13.78 -6.22 7.13
CA ARG A 158 -14.70 -6.24 5.99
C ARG A 158 -14.05 -6.89 4.78
N VAL A 159 -12.84 -6.45 4.40
CA VAL A 159 -12.07 -7.01 3.28
C VAL A 159 -11.70 -8.47 3.55
N TRP A 160 -11.33 -8.82 4.79
CA TRP A 160 -11.00 -10.19 5.15
C TRP A 160 -12.18 -11.15 4.98
N THR A 161 -13.39 -10.70 5.34
CA THR A 161 -14.60 -11.53 5.36
C THR A 161 -15.45 -11.44 4.08
N GLN A 162 -15.14 -10.51 3.17
CA GLN A 162 -15.94 -10.27 1.98
C GLN A 162 -16.08 -11.51 1.08
N THR A 163 -17.17 -11.53 0.31
CA THR A 163 -17.48 -12.53 -0.72
C THR A 163 -17.70 -11.88 -2.10
N LEU A 164 -17.30 -10.63 -2.23
CA LEU A 164 -17.55 -9.79 -3.41
C LEU A 164 -16.60 -10.05 -4.58
N ASP A 165 -15.59 -10.88 -4.38
CA ASP A 165 -14.57 -11.16 -5.38
C ASP A 165 -15.12 -12.05 -6.50
N ILE A 166 -14.79 -11.70 -7.75
CA ILE A 166 -15.38 -12.31 -8.93
C ILE A 166 -14.62 -13.60 -9.25
N PRO A 167 -15.28 -14.77 -9.30
CA PRO A 167 -14.62 -16.00 -9.73
C PRO A 167 -14.09 -15.82 -11.15
N ARG A 168 -12.84 -16.25 -11.39
CA ARG A 168 -12.17 -16.19 -12.70
C ARG A 168 -13.10 -16.55 -13.87
N ALA A 169 -13.84 -17.65 -13.74
CA ALA A 169 -14.70 -18.17 -14.80
C ALA A 169 -15.72 -17.16 -15.33
N ARG A 170 -16.19 -16.21 -14.51
CA ARG A 170 -17.14 -15.17 -14.93
C ARG A 170 -16.51 -14.08 -15.79
N LEU A 171 -15.19 -13.99 -15.84
CA LEU A 171 -14.46 -12.94 -16.57
C LEU A 171 -13.87 -13.44 -17.90
N LEU A 172 -13.98 -14.74 -18.22
CA LEU A 172 -13.43 -15.31 -19.46
C LEU A 172 -14.06 -14.73 -20.73
N ASP A 173 -15.32 -14.30 -20.64
CA ASP A 173 -16.09 -13.69 -21.72
C ASP A 173 -16.39 -12.20 -21.42
N SER A 174 -15.61 -11.57 -20.54
CA SER A 174 -15.77 -10.14 -20.25
C SER A 174 -15.47 -9.28 -21.47
N GLU A 175 -16.26 -8.23 -21.68
CA GLU A 175 -15.96 -7.19 -22.67
C GLU A 175 -14.75 -6.33 -22.27
N ASP A 176 -14.40 -6.32 -20.97
CA ASP A 176 -13.17 -5.68 -20.50
C ASP A 176 -11.98 -6.59 -20.83
N THR A 177 -11.17 -6.17 -21.80
CA THR A 177 -10.03 -6.94 -22.29
C THR A 177 -8.98 -7.18 -21.21
N VAL A 178 -8.77 -6.24 -20.28
CA VAL A 178 -7.82 -6.43 -19.17
C VAL A 178 -8.29 -7.55 -18.25
N LEU A 179 -9.58 -7.54 -17.87
CA LEU A 179 -10.16 -8.58 -17.02
C LEU A 179 -10.18 -9.94 -17.73
N CYS A 180 -10.55 -9.96 -19.01
CA CYS A 180 -10.61 -11.16 -19.82
C CYS A 180 -9.23 -11.82 -19.98
N ASP A 181 -8.22 -11.05 -20.40
CA ASP A 181 -6.87 -11.55 -20.61
C ASP A 181 -6.19 -11.93 -19.30
N PHE A 182 -6.48 -11.20 -18.21
CA PHE A 182 -6.00 -11.58 -16.90
C PHE A 182 -6.64 -12.90 -16.43
N ALA A 183 -7.96 -13.05 -16.55
CA ALA A 183 -8.65 -14.28 -16.18
C ALA A 183 -8.13 -15.50 -16.98
N ARG A 184 -7.86 -15.34 -18.27
CA ARG A 184 -7.31 -16.42 -19.11
C ARG A 184 -5.93 -16.92 -18.66
N ARG A 185 -5.14 -16.08 -17.99
CA ARG A 185 -3.80 -16.44 -17.48
C ARG A 185 -3.83 -17.16 -16.12
N LEU A 186 -4.95 -17.10 -15.41
CA LEU A 186 -5.09 -17.72 -14.08
C LEU A 186 -5.64 -19.14 -14.19
N ASP A 187 -5.34 -19.97 -13.19
CA ASP A 187 -5.91 -21.31 -13.06
C ASP A 187 -7.35 -21.26 -12.52
N ASP A 188 -8.04 -22.42 -12.51
CA ASP A 188 -9.31 -22.54 -11.82
C ASP A 188 -9.18 -22.34 -10.30
N GLY A 189 -10.25 -21.82 -9.67
CA GLY A 189 -10.26 -21.55 -8.22
C GLY A 189 -9.60 -20.22 -7.81
N TRP A 190 -9.28 -19.37 -8.78
CA TRP A 190 -8.89 -17.98 -8.56
C TRP A 190 -10.08 -17.03 -8.52
N PHE A 191 -9.94 -15.99 -7.69
CA PHE A 191 -10.87 -14.87 -7.55
C PHE A 191 -10.15 -13.59 -7.96
N ILE A 192 -10.85 -12.70 -8.65
CA ILE A 192 -10.33 -11.45 -9.18
C ILE A 192 -11.10 -10.30 -8.54
N ARG A 193 -10.36 -9.26 -8.12
CA ARG A 193 -10.88 -7.98 -7.66
C ARG A 193 -10.36 -6.88 -8.58
N ASP A 194 -11.29 -6.11 -9.14
CA ASP A 194 -10.98 -4.89 -9.89
C ASP A 194 -11.01 -3.69 -8.94
N LEU A 195 -9.85 -3.09 -8.72
CA LEU A 195 -9.61 -1.93 -7.87
C LEU A 195 -9.23 -0.68 -8.68
N ARG A 196 -9.41 -0.67 -10.00
CA ARG A 196 -9.14 0.52 -10.84
C ARG A 196 -10.00 1.73 -10.47
N ARG A 197 -11.12 1.51 -9.77
CA ARG A 197 -12.01 2.55 -9.22
C ARG A 197 -12.19 2.42 -7.70
N ALA A 198 -11.16 1.92 -7.02
CA ALA A 198 -11.20 1.73 -5.58
C ALA A 198 -11.46 3.03 -4.81
N LYS A 199 -12.14 2.88 -3.68
CA LYS A 199 -12.26 3.90 -2.65
C LYS A 199 -11.48 3.48 -1.42
N ALA A 200 -11.24 4.42 -0.51
CA ALA A 200 -10.66 4.11 0.80
C ALA A 200 -11.43 2.93 1.43
N GLY A 201 -10.71 1.92 1.90
CA GLY A 201 -11.29 0.73 2.50
C GLY A 201 -11.68 -0.40 1.54
N ASP A 202 -11.58 -0.23 0.22
CA ASP A 202 -11.64 -1.34 -0.74
C ASP A 202 -10.35 -2.15 -0.71
N GLY A 203 -10.40 -3.47 -0.90
CA GLY A 203 -9.19 -4.27 -0.83
C GLY A 203 -9.37 -5.73 -1.23
N ILE A 204 -8.31 -6.51 -0.98
CA ILE A 204 -8.26 -7.96 -1.20
C ILE A 204 -7.69 -8.71 0.02
N PRO A 205 -8.19 -9.93 0.31
CA PRO A 205 -7.67 -10.78 1.37
C PRO A 205 -6.43 -11.57 0.88
N ILE A 206 -5.25 -10.96 0.97
CA ILE A 206 -3.99 -11.53 0.47
C ILE A 206 -3.56 -12.84 1.16
N GLY A 207 -4.13 -13.19 2.32
CA GLY A 207 -3.89 -14.48 2.98
C GLY A 207 -5.12 -15.37 3.10
N ARG A 208 -6.15 -15.19 2.24
CA ARG A 208 -7.45 -15.89 2.35
C ARG A 208 -7.35 -17.42 2.52
N PHE A 209 -6.36 -18.04 1.89
CA PHE A 209 -6.13 -19.48 1.92
C PHE A 209 -4.87 -19.87 2.72
N GLY A 210 -4.47 -19.02 3.66
CA GLY A 210 -3.30 -19.17 4.53
C GLY A 210 -2.06 -18.42 4.04
N PRO A 211 -0.91 -18.57 4.73
CA PRO A 211 0.32 -17.79 4.50
C PRO A 211 0.93 -17.91 3.11
N LYS A 212 0.49 -18.90 2.33
CA LYS A 212 1.01 -19.16 1.00
C LYS A 212 -0.10 -19.10 -0.06
N THR A 213 -1.08 -18.23 0.16
CA THR A 213 -2.12 -17.91 -0.80
C THR A 213 -1.47 -17.41 -2.09
N PRO A 214 -1.67 -18.07 -3.25
CA PRO A 214 -1.26 -17.54 -4.53
C PRO A 214 -1.87 -16.15 -4.78
N LEU A 215 -1.03 -15.20 -5.16
CA LEU A 215 -1.39 -13.83 -5.51
C LEU A 215 -0.95 -13.53 -6.94
N ALA A 216 -1.71 -12.70 -7.65
CA ALA A 216 -1.39 -12.24 -8.99
C ALA A 216 -1.97 -10.85 -9.23
N ARG A 217 -1.46 -10.17 -10.26
CA ARG A 217 -1.94 -8.86 -10.70
C ARG A 217 -1.90 -8.73 -12.23
N ALA A 218 -2.84 -7.96 -12.78
CA ALA A 218 -2.90 -7.67 -14.20
C ALA A 218 -1.91 -6.55 -14.61
N GLY A 219 -0.61 -6.84 -14.64
CA GLY A 219 0.39 -5.83 -14.98
C GLY A 219 0.42 -4.68 -13.96
N LEU A 220 0.39 -3.42 -14.44
CA LEU A 220 0.33 -2.24 -13.58
C LEU A 220 -1.10 -1.80 -13.22
N GLU A 221 -2.11 -2.40 -13.86
CA GLU A 221 -3.51 -2.12 -13.53
C GLU A 221 -3.79 -2.54 -12.07
N PHE A 222 -4.64 -1.80 -11.37
CA PHE A 222 -5.10 -2.15 -10.03
C PHE A 222 -6.16 -3.27 -10.10
N VAL A 223 -5.83 -4.36 -10.78
CA VAL A 223 -6.64 -5.58 -10.85
C VAL A 223 -5.82 -6.70 -10.27
N PHE A 224 -6.31 -7.25 -9.17
CA PHE A 224 -5.60 -8.23 -8.37
C PHE A 224 -6.36 -9.54 -8.33
N ALA A 225 -5.66 -10.63 -8.07
CA ALA A 225 -6.25 -11.93 -7.89
C ALA A 225 -5.59 -12.69 -6.75
N TYR A 226 -6.39 -13.53 -6.12
CA TYR A 226 -5.91 -14.50 -5.15
C TYR A 226 -6.63 -15.83 -5.38
N GLY A 227 -5.93 -16.93 -5.18
CA GLY A 227 -6.43 -18.26 -5.54
C GLY A 227 -6.25 -19.27 -4.44
N SER A 228 -7.04 -20.34 -4.48
CA SER A 228 -6.75 -21.50 -3.63
C SER A 228 -5.67 -22.36 -4.28
N ARG A 229 -4.74 -22.88 -3.49
CA ARG A 229 -3.74 -23.83 -4.00
C ARG A 229 -4.41 -25.07 -4.59
N THR A 230 -3.95 -25.48 -5.77
CA THR A 230 -4.37 -26.73 -6.40
C THR A 230 -3.99 -27.94 -5.51
N ARG A 231 -4.67 -29.08 -5.68
CA ARG A 231 -4.35 -30.32 -4.93
C ARG A 231 -2.86 -30.70 -5.05
N THR A 232 -2.30 -30.53 -6.24
CA THR A 232 -0.88 -30.81 -6.53
C THR A 232 0.05 -29.86 -5.77
N GLN A 233 -0.26 -28.57 -5.71
CA GLN A 233 0.51 -27.59 -4.95
C GLN A 233 0.46 -27.87 -3.44
N ARG A 234 -0.71 -28.26 -2.92
CA ARG A 234 -0.86 -28.66 -1.50
C ARG A 234 -0.02 -29.90 -1.17
N PHE A 235 -0.05 -30.91 -2.03
CA PHE A 235 0.73 -32.13 -1.87
C PHE A 235 2.25 -31.86 -1.93
N LYS A 236 2.70 -31.01 -2.86
CA LYS A 236 4.10 -30.60 -2.96
C LYS A 236 4.58 -29.85 -1.73
N THR A 237 3.78 -28.94 -1.18
CA THR A 237 4.14 -28.25 0.08
C THR A 237 4.14 -29.19 1.27
N TRP A 238 3.22 -30.15 1.34
CA TRP A 238 3.24 -31.17 2.40
C TRP A 238 4.52 -32.01 2.35
N LEU A 239 4.98 -32.40 1.15
CA LEU A 239 6.22 -33.16 0.96
C LEU A 239 7.50 -32.35 1.22
N THR A 240 7.52 -31.07 0.88
CA THR A 240 8.76 -30.27 0.83
C THR A 240 8.87 -29.19 1.91
N GLY A 241 7.80 -28.92 2.65
CA GLY A 241 7.69 -27.76 3.54
C GLY A 241 7.66 -26.40 2.81
N ARG A 242 7.83 -26.39 1.48
CA ARG A 242 7.90 -25.20 0.61
C ARG A 242 6.65 -25.09 -0.26
#